data_AF-A0A7H9AKV6-F1
#
_entry.id   AF-A0A7H9AKV6-F1
#
_cell.length_a   1.000
_cell.length_b   1.000
_cell.length_c   1.000
_cell.angle_alpha   90.00
_cell.angle_beta   90.00
_cell.angle_gamma   90.00
#
_symmetry.space_group_name_H-M   'P 1'
#
loop_
_entity.id
_entity.type
_entity.pdbx_description
1 polymer ?
#
loop_
_entity_poly.entity_id
_entity_poly.type
_entity_poly.pdbx_seq_one_letter_code
_entity_poly.pdbx_strand_id
1 'polypeptide(L)'
;MPKRWYGILGSISVAIGAILSYYDYTMIGFPDGHLTEFDRFFKSFLFPVYIGLNVLFGVLFLNALFLKKKSRLTFFLYLILSTIFLAATYYFSITLENGQGG
;
A
#
# COMPACT_ATOMS: atom_id res chain seq x y z
N MET A 1 25.14 -9.96 4.84
CA MET A 1 24.57 -8.73 4.25
C MET A 1 24.78 -7.54 5.18
N PRO A 2 25.25 -6.38 4.67
CA PRO A 2 25.33 -5.13 5.45
C PRO A 2 23.99 -4.76 6.10
N LYS A 3 24.01 -4.34 7.37
CA LYS A 3 22.80 -4.07 8.19
C LYS A 3 21.86 -2.98 7.61
N ARG A 4 22.31 -2.23 6.59
CA ARG A 4 21.60 -1.09 5.98
C ARG A 4 20.70 -1.45 4.79
N TRP A 5 20.91 -2.62 4.16
CA TRP A 5 20.18 -2.98 2.93
C TRP A 5 18.66 -3.03 3.14
N TYR A 6 18.18 -3.56 4.27
CA TYR A 6 16.75 -3.61 4.57
C TYR A 6 16.10 -2.22 4.69
N GLY A 7 16.85 -1.20 5.12
CA GLY A 7 16.35 0.17 5.17
C GLY A 7 16.24 0.78 3.78
N ILE A 8 17.24 0.54 2.92
CA ILE A 8 17.23 1.01 1.52
C ILE A 8 16.11 0.33 0.75
N LEU A 9 16.07 -1.00 0.80
CA LEU A 9 15.04 -1.81 0.13
C LEU A 9 13.65 -1.43 0.65
N GLY A 10 13.46 -1.31 1.96
CA GLY A 10 12.19 -0.88 2.54
C GLY A 10 11.76 0.50 2.07
N SER A 11 12.67 1.48 2.03
CA SER A 11 12.36 2.83 1.56
C SER A 11 11.94 2.85 0.09
N ILE A 12 12.66 2.10 -0.76
CA ILE A 12 12.33 1.96 -2.18
C ILE A 12 10.98 1.26 -2.35
N SER A 13 10.74 0.17 -1.62
CA SER A 13 9.47 -0.58 -1.68
C SER A 13 8.27 0.28 -1.28
N VAL A 14 8.40 1.09 -0.22
CA VAL A 14 7.35 2.03 0.19
C VAL A 14 7.12 3.10 -0.88
N ALA A 15 8.18 3.66 -1.45
CA ALA A 15 8.05 4.68 -2.49
C ALA A 15 7.35 4.13 -3.74
N ILE A 16 7.77 2.94 -4.21
CA ILE A 16 7.14 2.27 -5.36
C ILE A 16 5.68 1.94 -5.05
N GLY A 17 5.39 1.36 -3.88
CA GLY A 17 4.03 1.02 -3.47
C GLY A 17 3.11 2.24 -3.44
N ALA A 18 3.58 3.35 -2.85
CA ALA A 18 2.82 4.60 -2.81
C ALA A 18 2.55 5.18 -4.21
N ILE A 19 3.53 5.15 -5.11
CA ILE A 19 3.38 5.64 -6.49
C ILE A 19 2.36 4.79 -7.26
N LEU A 20 2.48 3.45 -7.18
CA LEU A 20 1.56 2.55 -7.87
C LEU A 20 0.13 2.71 -7.35
N SER A 21 -0.07 2.73 -6.03
CA SER A 21 -1.42 2.92 -5.49
C SER A 21 -1.99 4.31 -5.76
N TYR A 22 -1.15 5.34 -5.83
CA TYR A 22 -1.60 6.67 -6.26
C TYR A 22 -2.05 6.66 -7.71
N TYR A 23 -1.29 6.02 -8.60
CA TYR A 23 -1.68 5.84 -9.99
C TYR A 23 -3.03 5.13 -10.10
N ASP A 24 -3.21 4.00 -9.41
CA ASP A 24 -4.47 3.26 -9.37
C ASP A 24 -5.62 4.16 -8.89
N TYR A 25 -5.40 4.90 -7.79
CA TYR A 25 -6.38 5.85 -7.27
C TYR A 25 -6.83 6.90 -8.31
N THR A 26 -5.88 7.43 -9.10
CA THR A 26 -6.20 8.41 -10.15
C THR A 26 -6.94 7.83 -11.35
N MET A 27 -6.81 6.52 -11.59
CA MET A 27 -7.47 5.82 -12.71
C MET A 27 -8.88 5.33 -12.38
N ILE A 28 -9.25 5.29 -11.09
CA ILE A 28 -10.59 4.86 -10.68
C ILE A 28 -11.66 5.82 -11.21
N GLY A 29 -12.57 5.27 -12.02
CA GLY A 29 -13.65 5.98 -12.69
C GLY A 29 -13.23 6.66 -13.98
N PHE A 30 -12.04 6.40 -14.51
CA PHE A 30 -11.66 6.86 -15.85
C PHE A 30 -12.17 5.88 -16.92
N PRO A 31 -12.71 6.35 -18.06
CA PRO A 31 -12.89 7.74 -18.48
C PRO A 31 -14.28 8.34 -18.18
N ASP A 32 -15.29 7.54 -17.86
CA ASP A 32 -16.71 7.92 -17.84
C ASP A 32 -17.21 8.43 -16.47
N GLY A 33 -16.39 8.32 -15.42
CA GLY A 33 -16.71 8.73 -14.06
C GLY A 33 -17.51 7.70 -13.27
N HIS A 34 -17.82 6.53 -13.84
CA HIS A 34 -18.61 5.51 -13.15
C HIS A 34 -17.75 4.76 -12.12
N LEU A 35 -18.31 4.62 -10.91
CA LEU A 35 -17.63 3.97 -9.79
C LEU A 35 -18.44 2.75 -9.35
N THR A 36 -17.79 1.59 -9.33
CA THR A 36 -18.31 0.39 -8.69
C THR A 36 -18.39 0.58 -7.17
N GLU A 37 -19.09 -0.31 -6.45
CA GLU A 37 -19.07 -0.30 -4.99
C GLU A 37 -17.66 -0.50 -4.44
N PHE A 38 -16.89 -1.40 -5.08
CA PHE A 38 -15.48 -1.60 -4.77
C PHE A 38 -14.67 -0.32 -4.93
N ASP A 39 -14.85 0.44 -6.01
CA ASP A 39 -14.11 1.69 -6.24
C ASP A 39 -14.37 2.72 -5.14
N ARG A 40 -15.63 2.86 -4.72
CA ARG A 40 -16.00 3.76 -3.63
C ARG A 40 -15.38 3.31 -2.31
N PHE A 41 -15.45 2.02 -2.00
CA PHE A 41 -14.84 1.43 -0.81
C PHE A 41 -13.30 1.58 -0.82
N PHE A 42 -12.67 1.33 -1.95
CA PHE A 42 -11.23 1.49 -2.12
C PHE A 42 -10.80 2.94 -1.89
N LYS A 43 -11.45 3.91 -2.56
CA LYS A 43 -11.14 5.34 -2.41
C LYS A 43 -11.33 5.85 -0.97
N SER A 44 -12.40 5.44 -0.31
CA SER A 44 -12.77 5.96 1.01
C SER A 44 -12.03 5.27 2.16
N PHE A 45 -11.67 3.99 2.02
CA PHE A 45 -11.16 3.20 3.13
C PHE A 45 -9.79 2.56 2.84
N LEU A 46 -9.69 1.69 1.83
CA LEU A 46 -8.46 0.93 1.59
C LEU A 46 -7.28 1.83 1.21
N PHE A 47 -7.49 2.81 0.35
CA PHE A 47 -6.44 3.71 -0.11
C PHE A 47 -5.85 4.56 1.03
N PRO A 48 -6.63 5.29 1.85
CA PRO A 48 -6.10 6.00 3.01
C PRO A 48 -5.33 5.11 3.99
N VAL A 49 -5.82 3.89 4.25
CA VAL A 49 -5.15 2.90 5.11
C VAL A 49 -3.79 2.51 4.53
N TYR A 50 -3.74 2.20 3.23
CA TYR A 50 -2.49 1.81 2.56
C TYR A 50 -1.46 2.92 2.52
N ILE A 51 -1.89 4.14 2.18
CA ILE A 51 -1.02 5.32 2.17
C ILE A 51 -0.52 5.62 3.58
N GLY A 52 -1.39 5.56 4.59
CA GLY A 52 -0.99 5.74 5.99
C GLY A 52 0.08 4.74 6.43
N LEU A 53 -0.08 3.46 6.08
CA LEU A 53 0.93 2.42 6.32
C LEU A 53 2.23 2.71 5.59
N ASN A 54 2.17 3.07 4.30
CA ASN A 54 3.37 3.42 3.53
C ASN A 54 4.10 4.61 4.14
N VAL A 55 3.41 5.69 4.49
CA VAL A 55 4.03 6.86 5.14
C VAL A 55 4.69 6.47 6.46
N LEU A 56 3.99 5.72 7.31
CA LEU A 56 4.52 5.24 8.60
C LEU A 56 5.80 4.42 8.40
N PHE A 57 5.78 3.41 7.53
CA PHE A 57 6.94 2.57 7.27
C PHE A 57 8.07 3.31 6.56
N GLY A 58 7.74 4.25 5.67
CA GLY A 58 8.71 5.14 5.03
C GLY A 58 9.50 5.94 6.07
N VAL A 59 8.81 6.57 7.02
CA VAL A 59 9.45 7.29 8.14
C VAL A 59 10.31 6.34 8.98
N LEU A 60 9.85 5.12 9.27
CA LEU A 60 10.63 4.13 10.03
C LEU A 60 11.90 3.69 9.29
N PHE A 61 11.82 3.45 7.97
CA PHE A 61 12.98 3.06 7.17
C PHE A 61 13.98 4.21 7.01
N LEU A 62 13.51 5.43 6.76
CA LEU A 62 14.37 6.62 6.71
C LEU A 62 15.07 6.83 8.05
N ASN A 63 14.34 6.78 9.17
CA ASN A 63 14.93 6.87 10.50
C ASN A 63 15.97 5.77 10.75
N ALA A 64 15.69 4.53 10.35
CA ALA A 64 16.65 3.43 10.49
C ALA A 64 17.92 3.66 9.65
N LEU A 65 17.79 4.26 8.46
CA LEU A 65 18.92 4.62 7.60
C LEU A 65 19.79 5.72 8.22
N PHE A 66 19.18 6.84 8.63
CA PHE A 66 19.91 7.98 9.20
C PHE A 66 20.54 7.64 10.56
N LEU A 67 19.82 6.92 11.43
CA LEU A 67 20.31 6.49 12.73
C LEU A 67 21.18 5.23 12.67
N LYS A 68 21.41 4.67 11.47
CA LYS A 68 22.20 3.45 11.23
C LYS A 68 21.72 2.25 12.08
N LYS A 69 20.42 2.18 12.38
CA LYS A 69 19.79 1.10 13.14
C LYS A 69 19.44 -0.08 12.23
N LYS A 70 19.31 -1.27 12.83
CA LYS A 70 18.84 -2.47 12.10
C LYS A 70 17.34 -2.33 11.81
N SER A 71 16.93 -2.54 10.56
CA SER A 71 15.52 -2.47 10.12
C SER A 71 14.95 -3.80 9.63
N ARG A 72 15.67 -4.93 9.87
CA ARG A 72 15.26 -6.26 9.38
C ARG A 72 13.85 -6.63 9.82
N LEU A 73 13.52 -6.49 11.11
CA LEU A 73 12.20 -6.83 11.63
C LEU A 73 11.10 -5.93 11.02
N THR A 74 11.34 -4.62 10.98
CA THR A 74 10.45 -3.64 10.36
C THR A 74 10.18 -3.98 8.89
N PHE A 75 11.20 -4.43 8.16
CA PHE A 75 11.07 -4.85 6.77
C PHE A 75 10.17 -6.09 6.61
N PHE A 76 10.37 -7.12 7.42
CA PHE A 76 9.48 -8.30 7.38
C PHE A 76 8.05 -7.97 7.81
N LEU A 77 7.87 -7.10 8.80
CA LEU A 77 6.54 -6.63 9.21
C LEU A 77 5.84 -5.88 8.07
N TYR A 78 6.57 -4.99 7.38
CA TYR A 78 6.03 -4.29 6.20
C TYR A 78 5.62 -5.26 5.10
N LEU A 79 6.43 -6.27 4.79
CA LEU A 79 6.10 -7.30 3.80
C LEU A 79 4.83 -8.07 4.18
N ILE A 80 4.74 -8.55 5.43
CA ILE A 80 3.56 -9.28 5.91
C ILE A 80 2.31 -8.42 5.80
N LEU A 81 2.35 -7.17 6.28
CA LEU A 81 1.22 -6.26 6.22
C LEU A 81 0.84 -5.91 4.78
N SER A 82 1.82 -5.73 3.89
CA SER A 82 1.57 -5.50 2.46
C SER A 82 0.87 -6.69 1.82
N THR A 83 1.29 -7.92 2.14
CA THR A 83 0.62 -9.14 1.66
C THR A 83 -0.80 -9.26 2.19
N ILE A 84 -1.02 -8.99 3.48
CA ILE A 84 -2.37 -8.99 4.07
C ILE A 84 -3.24 -7.92 3.38
N PHE A 85 -2.71 -6.74 3.13
CA PHE A 85 -3.42 -5.67 2.45
C PHE A 85 -3.81 -6.06 1.02
N LEU A 86 -2.90 -6.68 0.27
CA LEU A 86 -3.19 -7.21 -1.07
C LEU A 86 -4.29 -8.28 -1.03
N ALA A 87 -4.21 -9.22 -0.07
CA ALA A 87 -5.23 -10.26 0.09
C ALA A 87 -6.60 -9.67 0.46
N ALA A 88 -6.64 -8.67 1.35
CA ALA A 88 -7.86 -7.96 1.71
C ALA A 88 -8.44 -7.20 0.50
N THR A 89 -7.59 -6.49 -0.26
CA THR A 89 -8.02 -5.76 -1.46
C THR A 89 -8.63 -6.69 -2.50
N TYR A 90 -7.98 -7.83 -2.76
CA TYR A 90 -8.50 -8.86 -3.68
C TYR A 90 -9.80 -9.48 -3.19
N TYR A 91 -9.91 -9.78 -1.89
CA TYR A 91 -11.15 -10.31 -1.31
C TYR A 91 -12.31 -9.32 -1.48
N PHE A 92 -12.09 -8.04 -1.18
CA PHE A 92 -13.11 -7.01 -1.33
C PHE A 92 -13.41 -6.69 -2.79
N SER A 93 -12.46 -6.79 -3.72
CA SER A 93 -12.76 -6.61 -5.14
C SER A 93 -13.78 -7.66 -5.57
N ILE A 94 -13.51 -8.95 -5.36
CA ILE A 94 -14.45 -10.01 -5.76
C ILE A 94 -15.80 -9.89 -5.04
N THR A 95 -15.82 -9.46 -3.79
CA THR A 95 -17.05 -9.40 -2.99
C THR A 95 -17.93 -8.20 -3.36
N LEU A 96 -17.34 -7.03 -3.63
CA LEU A 96 -18.06 -5.78 -3.89
C LEU A 96 -18.22 -5.46 -5.38
N GLU A 97 -17.45 -6.11 -6.26
CA GLU A 97 -17.55 -5.93 -7.72
C GLU A 97 -18.79 -6.63 -8.30
N ASN A 98 -19.31 -7.67 -7.61
CA ASN A 98 -20.55 -8.37 -7.98
C ASN A 98 -21.84 -7.55 -7.77
N GLY A 99 -21.73 -6.31 -7.27
CA GLY A 99 -22.85 -5.37 -7.11
C GLY A 99 -23.33 -4.70 -8.41
N GLN A 100 -22.89 -5.14 -9.60
CA GLN A 100 -23.38 -4.65 -10.91
C GLN A 100 -24.79 -5.20 -11.27
N GLY A 101 -25.71 -5.18 -10.31
CA GLY A 101 -27.14 -5.44 -10.50
C GLY A 101 -27.94 -4.20 -10.08
N GLY A 102 -27.68 -3.06 -10.72
CA GLY A 102 -28.52 -1.88 -10.69
C GLY A 102 -29.24 -1.71 -12.03
#